data_AF-A0ABD5SBF8-F1
#
_entry.id   AF-A0ABD5SBF8-F1
#
_cell.length_a   1.000
_cell.length_b   1.000
_cell.length_c   1.000
_cell.angle_alpha   90.00
_cell.angle_beta   90.00
_cell.angle_gamma   90.00
#
_symmetry.space_group_name_H-M   'P 1'
#
loop_
_entity.id
_entity.type
_entity.pdbx_description
1 polymer ?
#
loop_
_entity_poly.entity_id
_entity_poly.type
_entity_poly.pdbx_seq_one_letter_code
_entity_poly.pdbx_strand_id
1 'polypeptide(L)'
;AGVPVHLDGARVFNAAVALGVDASEIVDHVDSVTFCLSKGLGAPVGSILAGDEAFIEAARRVRKLFGGGMRQAGMIAAPGLLALENVDRLATDHANATRLAADLDALAGVHAPEPDTNIVVAHTETAGIPASALVDACADAGIGCVEFDEYTTRFTTHLDVDEADIDAATHRIADVVDGLSG
;
A
#
# COMPACT_ATOMS: atom_id res chain seq x y z
N ALA A 1 -35.65 -0.29 -7.33
CA ALA A 1 -34.77 -0.37 -6.16
C ALA A 1 -33.33 -0.47 -6.67
N GLY A 2 -32.40 0.33 -6.14
CA GLY A 2 -30.99 0.27 -6.51
C GLY A 2 -30.28 -0.92 -5.85
N VAL A 3 -29.17 -1.36 -6.44
CA VAL A 3 -28.28 -2.39 -5.87
C VAL A 3 -27.27 -1.67 -4.96
N PRO A 4 -27.11 -2.07 -3.68
CA PRO A 4 -26.12 -1.45 -2.81
C PRO A 4 -24.69 -1.62 -3.33
N VAL A 5 -23.88 -0.57 -3.17
CA VAL A 5 -22.48 -0.50 -3.58
C VAL A 5 -21.58 -0.43 -2.35
N HIS A 6 -20.56 -1.27 -2.33
CA HIS A 6 -19.52 -1.27 -1.31
C HIS A 6 -18.18 -0.91 -1.94
N LEU A 7 -17.46 0.05 -1.34
CA LEU A 7 -16.07 0.35 -1.68
C LEU A 7 -15.11 -0.35 -0.71
N ASP A 8 -14.28 -1.26 -1.22
CA ASP A 8 -13.08 -1.68 -0.50
C ASP A 8 -12.03 -0.56 -0.60
N GLY A 9 -12.11 0.36 0.35
CA GLY A 9 -11.26 1.53 0.44
C GLY A 9 -10.03 1.29 1.31
N ALA A 10 -9.46 0.08 1.33
CA ALA A 10 -8.27 -0.24 2.11
C ALA A 10 -7.13 0.79 1.98
N ARG A 11 -7.04 1.48 0.82
CA ARG A 11 -6.16 2.63 0.58
C ARG A 11 -6.89 3.85 0.01
N VAL A 12 -8.14 4.10 0.37
CA VAL A 12 -8.94 5.25 -0.14
C VAL A 12 -8.23 6.59 0.07
N PHE A 13 -7.49 6.75 1.16
CA PHE A 13 -6.71 7.97 1.41
C PHE A 13 -5.51 8.13 0.45
N ASN A 14 -4.93 7.06 -0.07
CA ASN A 14 -3.92 7.18 -1.13
C ASN A 14 -4.57 7.70 -2.42
N ALA A 15 -5.76 7.19 -2.77
CA ALA A 15 -6.51 7.68 -3.92
C ALA A 15 -6.93 9.15 -3.75
N ALA A 16 -7.42 9.54 -2.57
CA ALA A 16 -7.79 10.91 -2.25
C ALA A 16 -6.62 11.88 -2.44
N VAL A 17 -5.44 11.54 -1.89
CA VAL A 17 -4.22 12.35 -2.02
C VAL A 17 -3.75 12.44 -3.46
N ALA A 18 -3.73 11.33 -4.21
CA ALA A 18 -3.32 11.33 -5.62
C ALA A 18 -4.28 12.14 -6.53
N LEU A 19 -5.58 12.13 -6.22
CA LEU A 19 -6.59 12.89 -6.95
C LEU A 19 -6.69 14.36 -6.50
N GLY A 20 -6.11 14.71 -5.35
CA GLY A 20 -6.21 16.04 -4.74
C GLY A 20 -7.63 16.39 -4.27
N VAL A 21 -8.38 15.40 -3.78
CA VAL A 21 -9.77 15.54 -3.29
C VAL A 21 -9.90 15.00 -1.88
N ASP A 22 -10.97 15.38 -1.17
CA ASP A 22 -11.27 14.77 0.12
C ASP A 22 -11.76 13.33 -0.06
N ALA A 23 -11.39 12.43 0.86
CA ALA A 23 -11.90 11.05 0.82
C ALA A 23 -13.44 10.97 0.87
N SER A 24 -14.11 11.98 1.45
CA SER A 24 -15.57 12.12 1.44
C SER A 24 -16.15 12.23 0.03
N GLU A 25 -15.45 12.89 -0.90
CA GLU A 25 -15.91 13.04 -2.28
C GLU A 25 -15.89 11.71 -3.03
N ILE A 26 -14.91 10.84 -2.73
CA ILE A 26 -14.82 9.50 -3.30
C ILE A 26 -15.97 8.61 -2.80
N VAL A 27 -16.28 8.68 -1.50
CA VAL A 27 -17.24 7.76 -0.87
C VAL A 27 -18.69 8.24 -0.94
N ASP A 28 -18.95 9.45 -1.41
CA ASP A 28 -20.32 10.00 -1.60
C ASP A 28 -21.18 9.16 -2.58
N HIS A 29 -20.53 8.33 -3.39
CA HIS A 29 -21.17 7.52 -4.43
C HIS A 29 -21.41 6.05 -4.03
N VAL A 30 -21.18 5.68 -2.77
CA VAL A 30 -21.31 4.30 -2.29
C VAL A 30 -22.12 4.22 -0.99
N ASP A 31 -22.81 3.11 -0.77
CA ASP A 31 -23.63 2.90 0.43
C ASP A 31 -22.79 2.51 1.65
N SER A 32 -21.59 1.96 1.43
CA SER A 32 -20.66 1.61 2.49
C SER A 32 -19.22 1.59 2.01
N VAL A 33 -18.28 1.82 2.94
CA VAL A 33 -16.85 1.82 2.67
C VAL A 33 -16.09 1.15 3.81
N THR A 34 -15.11 0.31 3.47
CA THR A 34 -14.03 -0.03 4.40
C THR A 34 -12.84 0.86 4.17
N PHE A 35 -12.08 1.19 5.20
CA PHE A 35 -10.72 1.69 5.03
C PHE A 35 -9.79 1.16 6.12
N CYS A 36 -8.50 1.01 5.79
CA CYS A 36 -7.52 0.46 6.71
C CYS A 36 -6.77 1.58 7.44
N LEU A 37 -6.64 1.42 8.76
CA LEU A 37 -5.76 2.26 9.58
C LEU A 37 -4.33 1.70 9.60
N SER A 38 -4.19 0.38 9.44
CA SER A 38 -2.91 -0.33 9.61
C SER A 38 -2.12 -0.55 8.32
N LYS A 39 -2.18 0.42 7.41
CA LYS A 39 -1.38 0.44 6.18
C LYS A 39 -0.58 1.75 6.14
N GLY A 40 -0.66 2.52 5.05
CA GLY A 40 0.05 3.81 4.93
C GLY A 40 -0.27 4.83 6.04
N LEU A 41 -1.41 4.70 6.73
CA LEU A 41 -1.75 5.55 7.86
C LEU A 41 -0.97 5.23 9.16
N GLY A 42 -0.36 4.05 9.28
CA GLY A 42 0.60 3.74 10.36
C GLY A 42 0.01 3.24 11.68
N ALA A 43 -1.28 2.90 11.76
CA ALA A 43 -1.80 2.26 12.98
C ALA A 43 -1.27 0.81 13.11
N PRO A 44 -1.05 0.28 14.32
CA PRO A 44 -0.58 -1.10 14.48
C PRO A 44 -1.64 -2.14 14.09
N VAL A 45 -2.92 -1.85 14.32
CA VAL A 45 -4.05 -2.74 14.04
C VAL A 45 -5.26 -1.90 13.67
N GLY A 46 -6.04 -2.36 12.69
CA GLY A 46 -7.42 -1.95 12.55
C GLY A 46 -7.83 -1.53 11.15
N SER A 47 -9.14 -1.60 10.95
CA SER A 47 -9.84 -1.08 9.79
C SER A 47 -11.22 -0.61 10.26
N ILE A 48 -11.79 0.34 9.55
CA ILE A 48 -13.10 0.92 9.84
C ILE A 48 -14.06 0.52 8.72
N LEU A 49 -15.30 0.20 9.11
CA LEU A 49 -16.43 0.07 8.21
C LEU A 49 -17.37 1.24 8.49
N ALA A 50 -17.70 2.01 7.45
CA ALA A 50 -18.62 3.14 7.50
C ALA A 50 -19.77 2.93 6.52
N GLY A 51 -20.91 3.54 6.83
CA GLY A 51 -22.18 3.44 6.11
C GLY A 51 -23.33 3.87 7.02
N ASP A 52 -24.57 3.74 6.55
CA ASP A 52 -25.75 4.18 7.30
C ASP A 52 -25.93 3.42 8.63
N GLU A 53 -26.65 4.06 9.56
CA GLU A 53 -26.84 3.54 10.93
C GLU A 53 -27.40 2.11 10.95
N ALA A 54 -28.47 1.84 10.17
CA ALA A 54 -29.07 0.52 10.09
C ALA A 54 -28.10 -0.55 9.55
N PHE A 55 -27.25 -0.18 8.60
CA PHE A 55 -26.20 -1.05 8.06
C PHE A 55 -25.14 -1.36 9.13
N ILE A 56 -24.68 -0.34 9.85
CA ILE A 56 -23.66 -0.50 10.90
C ILE A 56 -24.20 -1.30 12.09
N GLU A 57 -25.47 -1.15 12.47
CA GLU A 57 -26.11 -1.97 13.50
C GLU A 57 -26.09 -3.46 13.14
N ALA A 58 -26.45 -3.79 11.89
CA ALA A 58 -26.38 -5.15 11.37
C ALA A 58 -24.92 -5.66 11.34
N ALA A 59 -24.00 -4.85 10.83
CA ALA A 59 -22.58 -5.19 10.74
C ALA A 59 -21.95 -5.45 12.12
N ARG A 60 -22.36 -4.74 13.19
CA ARG A 60 -21.89 -4.99 14.57
C ARG A 60 -22.28 -6.38 15.07
N ARG A 61 -23.46 -6.89 14.70
CA ARG A 61 -23.89 -8.25 15.03
C ARG A 61 -23.03 -9.29 14.31
N VAL A 62 -22.79 -9.06 13.02
CA VAL A 62 -21.89 -9.90 12.20
C VAL A 62 -20.48 -9.90 12.79
N ARG A 63 -19.91 -8.73 13.10
CA ARG A 63 -18.60 -8.60 13.77
C ARG A 63 -18.53 -9.43 15.05
N LYS A 64 -19.62 -9.47 15.85
CA LYS A 64 -19.65 -10.27 17.08
C LYS A 64 -19.65 -11.77 16.79
N LEU A 65 -20.37 -12.21 15.74
CA LEU A 65 -20.41 -13.61 15.29
C LEU A 65 -19.04 -14.09 14.84
N PHE A 66 -18.31 -13.27 14.06
CA PHE A 66 -16.94 -13.56 13.61
C PHE A 66 -15.87 -13.31 14.68
N GLY A 67 -16.23 -12.98 15.92
CA GLY A 67 -15.28 -12.82 17.02
C GLY A 67 -14.58 -11.45 17.11
N GLY A 68 -14.87 -10.49 16.23
CA GLY A 68 -14.29 -9.15 16.24
C GLY A 68 -14.81 -8.21 17.34
N GLY A 69 -15.67 -8.70 18.24
CA GLY A 69 -16.17 -7.96 19.41
C GLY A 69 -15.15 -7.94 20.55
N MET A 70 -14.07 -7.19 20.38
CA MET A 70 -12.97 -7.07 21.35
C MET A 70 -13.40 -6.32 22.63
N ARG A 71 -12.65 -6.52 23.72
CA ARG A 71 -12.87 -5.86 25.01
C ARG A 71 -12.14 -4.52 25.08
N GLN A 72 -10.93 -4.46 25.64
CA GLN A 72 -10.15 -3.23 25.82
C GLN A 72 -9.55 -2.71 24.50
N ALA A 73 -10.36 -2.59 23.46
CA ALA A 73 -9.97 -2.17 22.12
C ALA A 73 -9.52 -0.70 22.03
N GLY A 74 -9.72 0.09 23.09
CA GLY A 74 -9.17 1.45 23.19
C GLY A 74 -7.65 1.49 22.99
N MET A 75 -6.93 0.44 23.39
CA MET A 75 -5.49 0.32 23.20
C MET A 75 -5.06 0.32 21.72
N ILE A 76 -5.90 -0.22 20.82
CA ILE A 76 -5.65 -0.22 19.38
C ILE A 76 -6.40 0.90 18.64
N ALA A 77 -7.49 1.41 19.22
CA ALA A 77 -8.25 2.52 18.64
C ALA A 77 -7.53 3.86 18.81
N ALA A 78 -6.84 4.09 19.94
CA ALA A 78 -6.09 5.32 20.19
C ALA A 78 -5.02 5.62 19.13
N PRO A 79 -4.09 4.69 18.78
CA PRO A 79 -3.16 4.93 17.68
C PRO A 79 -3.88 5.03 16.32
N GLY A 80 -5.06 4.42 16.18
CA GLY A 80 -5.93 4.59 15.01
C GLY A 80 -6.42 6.03 14.80
N LEU A 81 -6.65 6.79 15.89
CA LEU A 81 -7.00 8.21 15.77
C LEU A 81 -5.81 9.04 15.28
N LEU A 82 -4.62 8.80 15.81
CA LEU A 82 -3.39 9.47 15.35
C LEU A 82 -3.07 9.10 13.90
N ALA A 83 -3.33 7.86 13.48
CA ALA A 83 -3.12 7.41 12.12
C ALA A 83 -3.95 8.21 11.08
N LEU A 84 -5.13 8.73 11.46
CA LEU A 84 -5.94 9.58 10.59
C LEU A 84 -5.32 10.96 10.36
N GLU A 85 -4.40 11.41 11.21
CA GLU A 85 -3.66 12.66 11.03
C GLU A 85 -2.54 12.52 9.97
N ASN A 86 -2.21 11.29 9.55
CA ASN A 86 -1.14 11.02 8.58
C ASN A 86 -1.58 11.07 7.10
N VAL A 87 -2.83 11.45 6.80
CA VAL A 87 -3.36 11.42 5.42
C VAL A 87 -2.50 12.23 4.47
N ASP A 88 -2.20 13.49 4.79
CA ASP A 88 -1.41 14.37 3.91
C ASP A 88 0.01 13.84 3.66
N ARG A 89 0.58 13.14 4.64
CA ARG A 89 1.92 12.55 4.56
C ARG A 89 2.00 11.39 3.57
N LEU A 90 0.87 10.82 3.12
CA LEU A 90 0.87 9.82 2.02
C LEU A 90 1.45 10.40 0.72
N ALA A 91 1.42 11.71 0.51
CA ALA A 91 2.06 12.36 -0.63
C ALA A 91 3.58 12.11 -0.65
N THR A 92 4.22 11.98 0.51
CA THR A 92 5.64 11.62 0.63
C THR A 92 5.88 10.18 0.17
N ASP A 93 4.97 9.24 0.49
CA ASP A 93 5.07 7.87 -0.01
C ASP A 93 4.95 7.82 -1.53
N HIS A 94 4.05 8.62 -2.12
CA HIS A 94 3.87 8.71 -3.57
C HIS A 94 5.13 9.24 -4.24
N ALA A 95 5.70 10.34 -3.72
CA ALA A 95 6.95 10.89 -4.23
C ALA A 95 8.11 9.88 -4.17
N ASN A 96 8.23 9.14 -3.05
CA ASN A 96 9.23 8.09 -2.90
C ASN A 96 8.99 6.92 -3.88
N ALA A 97 7.75 6.54 -4.13
CA ALA A 97 7.42 5.50 -5.10
C ALA A 97 7.75 5.95 -6.54
N THR A 98 7.43 7.18 -6.92
CA THR A 98 7.80 7.74 -8.21
C THR A 98 9.31 7.74 -8.42
N ARG A 99 10.10 8.14 -7.41
CA ARG A 99 11.56 8.08 -7.46
C ARG A 99 12.07 6.65 -7.63
N LEU A 100 11.59 5.73 -6.79
CA LEU A 100 11.97 4.32 -6.86
C LEU A 100 11.66 3.74 -8.25
N ALA A 101 10.48 4.01 -8.81
CA ALA A 101 10.13 3.55 -10.14
C ALA A 101 11.07 4.11 -11.22
N ALA A 102 11.37 5.41 -11.18
CA ALA A 102 12.28 6.03 -12.13
C ALA A 102 13.70 5.43 -12.08
N ASP A 103 14.23 5.18 -10.89
CA ASP A 103 15.55 4.58 -10.72
C ASP A 103 15.58 3.12 -11.17
N LEU A 104 14.50 2.35 -10.93
CA LEU A 104 14.39 0.97 -11.42
C LEU A 104 14.23 0.90 -12.93
N ASP A 105 13.45 1.79 -13.55
CA ASP A 105 13.23 1.82 -15.01
C ASP A 105 14.50 2.24 -15.77
N ALA A 106 15.47 2.86 -15.08
CA ALA A 106 16.79 3.16 -15.65
C ALA A 106 17.73 1.93 -15.72
N LEU A 107 17.39 0.81 -15.06
CA LEU A 107 18.18 -0.41 -15.07
C LEU A 107 17.96 -1.21 -16.36
N ALA A 108 19.04 -1.78 -16.90
CA ALA A 108 18.96 -2.54 -18.15
C ALA A 108 18.05 -3.78 -18.00
N GLY A 109 17.04 -3.87 -18.86
CA GLY A 109 16.11 -5.01 -18.88
C GLY A 109 15.03 -4.99 -17.78
N VAL A 110 14.98 -3.92 -16.98
CA VAL A 110 13.91 -3.66 -16.02
C VAL A 110 12.94 -2.63 -16.63
N HIS A 111 11.65 -2.85 -16.44
CA HIS A 111 10.62 -1.87 -16.74
C HIS A 111 9.79 -1.59 -15.49
N ALA A 112 9.75 -0.35 -15.04
CA ALA A 112 9.00 0.08 -13.86
C ALA A 112 8.19 1.34 -14.19
N PRO A 113 6.93 1.20 -14.66
CA PRO A 113 6.10 2.35 -15.00
C PRO A 113 5.87 3.27 -13.80
N GLU A 114 5.63 4.56 -14.10
CA GLU A 114 5.31 5.55 -13.09
C GLU A 114 4.06 5.12 -12.27
N PRO A 115 4.14 5.09 -10.93
CA PRO A 115 3.06 4.61 -10.10
C PRO A 115 2.00 5.70 -9.85
N ASP A 116 0.73 5.32 -9.76
CA ASP A 116 -0.34 6.25 -9.39
C ASP A 116 -0.26 6.69 -7.92
N THR A 117 0.32 5.85 -7.05
CA THR A 117 0.39 6.04 -5.59
C THR A 117 1.66 5.40 -5.01
N ASN A 118 1.58 4.68 -3.88
CA ASN A 118 2.71 4.20 -3.11
C ASN A 118 3.20 2.78 -3.49
N ILE A 119 2.80 2.26 -4.67
CA ILE A 119 3.12 0.89 -5.11
C ILE A 119 3.87 0.96 -6.43
N VAL A 120 5.08 0.42 -6.46
CA VAL A 120 5.89 0.26 -7.67
C VAL A 120 5.82 -1.19 -8.11
N VAL A 121 5.50 -1.41 -9.39
CA VAL A 121 5.50 -2.72 -10.03
C VAL A 121 6.66 -2.74 -11.01
N ALA A 122 7.64 -3.59 -10.78
CA ALA A 122 8.82 -3.73 -11.62
C ALA A 122 8.75 -5.06 -12.39
N HIS A 123 8.96 -4.98 -13.70
CA HIS A 123 8.96 -6.10 -14.63
C HIS A 123 10.39 -6.40 -15.07
N THR A 124 10.81 -7.64 -14.97
CA THR A 124 12.18 -8.09 -15.25
C THR A 124 12.26 -9.17 -16.33
N GLU A 125 11.18 -9.35 -17.10
CA GLU A 125 11.09 -10.36 -18.17
C GLU A 125 12.18 -10.16 -19.24
N THR A 126 12.47 -8.90 -19.58
CA THR A 126 13.52 -8.58 -20.58
C THR A 126 14.92 -8.88 -20.07
N ALA A 127 15.15 -8.73 -18.75
CA ALA A 127 16.39 -9.16 -18.10
C ALA A 127 16.46 -10.69 -17.90
N GLY A 128 15.35 -11.42 -18.08
CA GLY A 128 15.28 -12.86 -17.84
C GLY A 128 15.42 -13.23 -16.37
N ILE A 129 15.16 -12.29 -15.44
CA ILE A 129 15.26 -12.50 -14.00
C ILE A 129 13.88 -12.85 -13.44
N PRO A 130 13.65 -14.09 -12.97
CA PRO A 130 12.40 -14.44 -12.30
C PRO A 130 12.20 -13.63 -11.02
N ALA A 131 10.95 -13.28 -10.70
CA ALA A 131 10.62 -12.48 -9.52
C ALA A 131 11.10 -13.13 -8.21
N SER A 132 11.00 -14.46 -8.10
CA SER A 132 11.51 -15.23 -6.95
C SER A 132 13.00 -15.02 -6.72
N ALA A 133 13.81 -15.10 -7.78
CA ALA A 133 15.26 -14.88 -7.70
C ALA A 133 15.59 -13.44 -7.30
N LEU A 134 14.87 -12.45 -7.85
CA LEU A 134 15.04 -11.05 -7.48
C LEU A 134 14.65 -10.79 -6.02
N VAL A 135 13.56 -11.38 -5.54
CA VAL A 135 13.09 -11.24 -4.16
C VAL A 135 14.08 -11.84 -3.18
N ASP A 136 14.58 -13.04 -3.44
CA ASP A 136 15.59 -13.70 -2.60
C ASP A 136 16.90 -12.87 -2.54
N ALA A 137 17.39 -12.42 -3.69
CA ALA A 137 18.62 -11.61 -3.75
C ALA A 137 18.43 -10.22 -3.12
N CYS A 138 17.26 -9.59 -3.29
CA CYS A 138 16.92 -8.35 -2.58
C CYS A 138 16.89 -8.56 -1.07
N ALA A 139 16.32 -9.67 -0.59
CA ALA A 139 16.27 -9.99 0.83
C ALA A 139 17.68 -10.15 1.43
N ASP A 140 18.59 -10.83 0.73
CA ASP A 140 20.00 -10.95 1.11
C ASP A 140 20.72 -9.58 1.15
N ALA A 141 20.31 -8.64 0.30
CA ALA A 141 20.77 -7.25 0.27
C ALA A 141 20.06 -6.33 1.30
N GLY A 142 19.12 -6.87 2.09
CA GLY A 142 18.36 -6.14 3.10
C GLY A 142 17.22 -5.27 2.54
N ILE A 143 16.67 -5.64 1.38
CA ILE A 143 15.61 -4.91 0.67
C ILE A 143 14.34 -5.76 0.68
N GLY A 144 13.23 -5.19 1.17
CA GLY A 144 11.93 -5.84 1.18
C GLY A 144 11.15 -5.62 -0.11
N CYS A 145 10.79 -6.70 -0.79
CA CYS A 145 9.86 -6.71 -1.91
C CYS A 145 9.13 -8.07 -1.97
N VAL A 146 8.12 -8.19 -2.83
CA VAL A 146 7.35 -9.44 -2.96
C VAL A 146 7.14 -9.83 -4.41
N GLU A 147 7.08 -11.14 -4.65
CA GLU A 147 6.62 -11.71 -5.91
C GLU A 147 5.19 -11.27 -6.19
N PHE A 148 4.94 -10.82 -7.42
CA PHE A 148 3.62 -10.40 -7.89
C PHE A 148 3.17 -11.23 -9.09
N ASP A 149 4.12 -11.62 -9.96
CA ASP A 149 3.97 -12.59 -11.05
C ASP A 149 5.34 -13.21 -11.40
N GLU A 150 5.43 -14.12 -12.38
CA GLU A 150 6.65 -14.86 -12.75
C GLU A 150 7.90 -13.97 -12.93
N TYR A 151 7.74 -12.81 -13.59
CA TYR A 151 8.79 -11.81 -13.80
C TYR A 151 8.41 -10.43 -13.27
N THR A 152 7.50 -10.37 -12.29
CA THR A 152 7.00 -9.11 -11.75
C THR A 152 7.14 -9.06 -10.24
N THR A 153 7.82 -8.02 -9.75
CA THR A 153 8.03 -7.77 -8.32
C THR A 153 7.31 -6.50 -7.91
N ARG A 154 6.73 -6.50 -6.71
CA ARG A 154 6.06 -5.33 -6.13
C ARG A 154 6.84 -4.76 -4.95
N PHE A 155 7.10 -3.46 -5.01
CA PHE A 155 7.61 -2.66 -3.91
C PHE A 155 6.49 -1.78 -3.36
N THR A 156 6.59 -1.37 -2.10
CA THR A 156 5.58 -0.50 -1.47
C THR A 156 6.27 0.45 -0.52
N THR A 157 6.15 1.75 -0.80
CA THR A 157 6.66 2.81 0.08
C THR A 157 5.67 3.11 1.19
N HIS A 158 6.16 3.55 2.34
CA HIS A 158 5.34 3.82 3.53
C HIS A 158 6.08 4.69 4.56
N LEU A 159 5.39 5.06 5.64
CA LEU A 159 5.89 5.87 6.77
C LEU A 159 7.33 5.57 7.19
N ASP A 160 7.68 4.29 7.29
CA ASP A 160 8.99 3.85 7.79
C ASP A 160 10.08 3.73 6.70
N VAL A 161 9.86 4.25 5.49
CA VAL A 161 10.86 4.30 4.40
C VAL A 161 11.00 5.74 3.94
N ASP A 162 12.14 6.34 4.29
CA ASP A 162 12.44 7.73 3.92
C ASP A 162 13.16 7.84 2.56
N GLU A 163 13.48 9.06 2.16
CA GLU A 163 14.16 9.35 0.91
C GLU A 163 15.55 8.70 0.81
N ALA A 164 16.30 8.66 1.91
CA ALA A 164 17.63 8.07 1.97
C ALA A 164 17.57 6.54 1.90
N ASP A 165 16.50 5.95 2.45
CA ASP A 165 16.23 4.52 2.28
C ASP A 165 15.96 4.15 0.82
N ILE A 166 15.21 5.00 0.08
CA ILE A 166 15.00 4.80 -1.36
C ILE A 166 16.33 4.82 -2.11
N ASP A 167 17.19 5.81 -1.84
CA ASP A 167 18.51 5.89 -2.46
C ASP A 167 19.38 4.68 -2.14
N ALA A 168 19.41 4.25 -0.87
CA ALA A 168 20.19 3.09 -0.50
C ALA A 168 19.65 1.80 -1.16
N ALA A 169 18.33 1.68 -1.29
CA ALA A 169 17.68 0.55 -1.93
C ALA A 169 17.98 0.50 -3.43
N THR A 170 17.85 1.60 -4.18
CA THR A 170 18.03 1.61 -5.63
C THR A 170 19.46 1.25 -6.04
N HIS A 171 20.47 1.74 -5.32
CA HIS A 171 21.86 1.33 -5.52
C HIS A 171 22.06 -0.18 -5.33
N ARG A 172 21.50 -0.76 -4.26
CA ARG A 172 21.64 -2.20 -3.98
C ARG A 172 20.83 -3.05 -4.95
N ILE A 173 19.66 -2.60 -5.40
CA ILE A 173 18.87 -3.29 -6.41
C ILE A 173 19.63 -3.32 -7.74
N ALA A 174 20.30 -2.23 -8.11
CA ALA A 174 21.15 -2.21 -9.31
C ALA A 174 22.24 -3.30 -9.25
N ASP A 175 22.97 -3.39 -8.13
CA ASP A 175 23.99 -4.44 -7.92
C ASP A 175 23.39 -5.86 -8.01
N VAL A 176 22.17 -6.07 -7.47
CA VAL A 176 21.46 -7.34 -7.55
C VAL A 176 21.06 -7.68 -8.98
N VAL A 177 20.48 -6.74 -9.72
CA VAL A 177 20.05 -6.94 -11.11
C VAL A 177 21.24 -7.25 -12.01
N ASP A 178 22.35 -6.53 -11.85
CA ASP A 178 23.59 -6.79 -12.59
C ASP A 178 24.17 -8.18 -12.28
N GLY A 179 24.12 -8.60 -11.01
CA GLY A 179 24.58 -9.92 -10.56
C GLY A 179 23.73 -11.09 -11.05
N LEU A 180 22.44 -10.87 -11.32
CA LEU A 180 21.51 -11.89 -11.82
C LEU A 180 21.43 -11.92 -13.36
N SER A 181 21.83 -10.84 -14.02
CA SER A 181 21.83 -10.71 -15.49
C SER A 181 23.10 -11.25 -16.16
N GLY A 182 24.15 -11.55 -15.38
CA GLY A 182 25.41 -12.14 -15.83
C GLY A 182 25.40 -13.66 -15.83
#